data_AF-I4IW59-F1
#
_entry.id   AF-I4IW59-F1
#
_cell.length_a   1.000
_cell.length_b   1.000
_cell.length_c   1.000
_cell.angle_alpha   90.00
_cell.angle_beta   90.00
_cell.angle_gamma   90.00
#
_symmetry.space_group_name_H-M   'P 1'
#
loop_
_entity.id
_entity.type
_entity.pdbx_description
1 polymer ?
#
loop_
_entity_poly.entity_id
_entity_poly.type
_entity_poly.pdbx_seq_one_letter_code
_entity_poly.pdbx_strand_id
1 'polypeptide(L)'
;MLIGFSVGNYRSFKDVVTLSMVAAEEACGNDELDKNNVFKVNQQISLLKSAAIYGANASGKSNLILAFNFMRRFVMNSAKLQITDKIDVEDFRLSTETVDKPSFFEIVFQLKNKTYRYGFEVTQKRVVSEWLFCTPRSRETKIFNRQGDKIEYSKNIEQGNILRGLTKKNTLFLSLAAQFNNSLAVEIVSWFSHLGVVSGLDVELLKAITLEHLSNRQNLIDDVTKLIKKLDLSIDNLNLEIESRKISLDSLPQDLPDVVRNIISHSSGEIKSATIKTYHPKYDSTGKMIELEIFDMDNHESDGTKKILALSAPILDTLQRGEVLVIDELDARLHPLMTRSIIELFNSQKTNPKNAQLIFTTHDINLLSHKFLRRDQIWFTEKNHQGATDLYSLVEFADINNNNTFEKDYIQGRYGAIPFIGDLSTIIGN
;
A
#
# COMPACT_ATOMS: atom_id res chain seq x y z
N MET A 1 8.06 10.39 -1.39
CA MET A 1 8.52 9.07 -1.88
C MET A 1 8.97 8.23 -0.70
N LEU A 2 8.64 6.95 -0.68
CA LEU A 2 9.14 6.00 0.31
C LEU A 2 10.59 5.61 -0.01
N ILE A 3 11.44 5.59 1.01
CA ILE A 3 12.82 5.10 0.95
C ILE A 3 12.91 3.73 1.62
N GLY A 4 12.29 3.56 2.80
CA GLY A 4 12.25 2.29 3.50
C GLY A 4 11.19 2.25 4.58
N PHE A 5 10.76 1.04 4.93
CA PHE A 5 9.78 0.79 5.99
C PHE A 5 10.23 -0.39 6.83
N SER A 6 10.23 -0.22 8.14
CA SER A 6 10.68 -1.23 9.09
C SER A 6 9.59 -1.53 10.11
N VAL A 7 9.45 -2.81 10.43
CA VAL A 7 8.46 -3.31 11.40
C VAL A 7 9.07 -4.43 12.23
N GLY A 8 8.79 -4.45 13.53
CA GLY A 8 9.22 -5.54 14.42
C GLY A 8 8.24 -5.73 15.57
N ASN A 9 8.25 -6.94 16.15
CA ASN A 9 7.28 -7.37 17.14
C ASN A 9 5.83 -7.00 16.76
N TYR A 10 5.39 -7.38 15.57
CA TYR A 10 4.07 -7.08 15.05
C TYR A 10 3.51 -8.28 14.26
N ARG A 11 2.37 -8.82 14.71
CA ARG A 11 1.69 -9.97 14.09
C ARG A 11 2.62 -11.16 13.87
N SER A 12 3.12 -11.37 12.64
CA SER A 12 4.05 -12.46 12.33
C SER A 12 5.52 -12.03 12.36
N PHE A 13 5.84 -10.74 12.46
CA PHE A 13 7.23 -10.27 12.55
C PHE A 13 7.68 -10.28 14.01
N LYS A 14 8.58 -11.19 14.37
CA LYS A 14 9.23 -11.22 15.69
C LYS A 14 10.31 -10.14 15.75
N ASP A 15 11.31 -10.28 14.88
CA ASP A 15 12.44 -9.37 14.77
C ASP A 15 12.12 -8.20 13.83
N VAL A 16 12.95 -7.15 13.88
CA VAL A 16 12.79 -5.99 12.99
C VAL A 16 13.22 -6.38 11.58
N VAL A 17 12.30 -6.30 10.63
CA VAL A 17 12.58 -6.44 9.20
C VAL A 17 12.43 -5.10 8.50
N THR A 18 13.08 -4.93 7.34
CA THR A 18 13.03 -3.69 6.55
C THR A 18 12.76 -3.97 5.07
N LEU A 19 11.70 -3.36 4.54
CA LEU A 19 11.49 -3.24 3.10
C LEU A 19 12.22 -1.98 2.62
N SER A 20 13.17 -2.13 1.69
CA SER A 20 13.91 -1.01 1.10
C SER A 20 13.43 -0.73 -0.31
N MET A 21 13.21 0.55 -0.62
CA MET A 21 12.97 1.04 -1.99
C MET A 21 14.23 1.63 -2.61
N VAL A 22 15.39 1.53 -1.95
CA VAL A 22 16.68 1.96 -2.52
C VAL A 22 17.09 0.99 -3.61
N ALA A 23 17.33 1.52 -4.82
CA ALA A 23 17.82 0.72 -5.93
C ALA A 23 19.27 0.27 -5.66
N ALA A 24 19.58 -0.99 -5.91
CA ALA A 24 20.93 -1.52 -5.86
C ALA A 24 21.82 -0.83 -6.91
N GLU A 25 23.09 -0.58 -6.56
CA GLU A 25 24.05 0.08 -7.44
C GLU A 25 24.33 -0.72 -8.71
N GLU A 26 24.21 -2.04 -8.64
CA GLU A 26 24.42 -2.92 -9.78
C GLU A 26 23.26 -2.80 -10.79
N ALA A 27 23.62 -2.45 -12.02
CA ALA A 27 22.74 -2.50 -13.18
C ALA A 27 22.24 -3.94 -13.38
N CYS A 28 20.95 -4.12 -13.71
CA CYS A 28 20.43 -5.47 -13.91
C CYS A 28 20.85 -6.10 -15.25
N GLY A 29 21.66 -5.38 -16.04
CA GLY A 29 22.09 -5.79 -17.38
C GLY A 29 21.02 -5.56 -18.44
N ASN A 30 19.98 -4.80 -18.11
CA ASN A 30 18.92 -4.39 -19.03
C ASN A 30 18.71 -2.88 -18.91
N ASP A 31 19.25 -2.14 -19.88
CA ASP A 31 19.22 -0.67 -19.93
C ASP A 31 17.81 -0.09 -19.86
N GLU A 32 16.80 -0.80 -20.40
CA GLU A 32 15.42 -0.33 -20.37
C GLU A 32 14.85 -0.38 -18.95
N LEU A 33 15.05 -1.49 -18.23
CA LEU A 33 14.62 -1.62 -16.84
C LEU A 33 15.41 -0.69 -15.91
N ASP A 34 16.72 -0.59 -16.12
CA ASP A 34 17.61 0.29 -15.34
C ASP A 34 17.30 1.77 -15.53
N LYS A 35 16.63 2.12 -16.64
CA LYS A 35 16.15 3.48 -16.88
C LYS A 35 14.72 3.69 -16.39
N ASN A 36 13.82 2.73 -16.62
CA ASN A 36 12.38 2.94 -16.42
C ASN A 36 11.90 2.59 -15.01
N ASN A 37 12.51 1.61 -14.36
CA ASN A 37 12.05 1.06 -13.08
C ASN A 37 12.63 1.79 -11.87
N VAL A 38 13.58 2.70 -12.10
CA VAL A 38 14.23 3.50 -11.06
C VAL A 38 14.10 4.99 -11.34
N PHE A 39 14.32 5.82 -10.33
CA PHE A 39 14.44 7.26 -10.47
C PHE A 39 15.43 7.83 -9.47
N LYS A 40 16.16 8.87 -9.89
CA LYS A 40 17.15 9.52 -9.02
C LYS A 40 16.46 10.48 -8.07
N VAL A 41 16.78 10.35 -6.78
CA VAL A 41 16.33 11.24 -5.71
C VAL A 41 17.37 12.33 -5.44
N ASN A 42 18.64 11.94 -5.41
CA ASN A 42 19.78 12.84 -5.30
C ASN A 42 21.01 12.17 -5.94
N GLN A 43 22.21 12.74 -5.75
CA GLN A 43 23.45 12.19 -6.32
C GLN A 43 23.83 10.81 -5.77
N GLN A 44 23.35 10.45 -4.58
CA GLN A 44 23.74 9.24 -3.85
C GLN A 44 22.67 8.15 -3.88
N ILE A 45 21.40 8.52 -4.04
CA ILE A 45 20.27 7.60 -3.88
C ILE A 45 19.40 7.62 -5.14
N SER A 46 19.17 6.42 -5.68
CA SER A 46 18.10 6.12 -6.63
C SER A 46 17.06 5.26 -5.93
N LEU A 47 15.79 5.45 -6.26
CA LEU A 47 14.68 4.68 -5.71
C LEU A 47 13.99 3.86 -6.79
N LEU A 48 13.41 2.73 -6.37
CA LEU A 48 12.58 1.86 -7.17
C LEU A 48 11.17 2.47 -7.34
N LYS A 49 10.58 2.25 -8.52
CA LYS A 49 9.17 2.60 -8.80
C LYS A 49 8.19 1.51 -8.42
N SER A 50 8.65 0.27 -8.28
CA SER A 50 7.82 -0.80 -7.74
C SER A 50 8.61 -1.84 -6.97
N ALA A 51 7.93 -2.50 -6.03
CA ALA A 51 8.43 -3.66 -5.31
C ALA A 51 7.33 -4.73 -5.23
N ALA A 52 7.67 -5.94 -5.65
CA ALA A 52 6.81 -7.12 -5.66
C ALA A 52 7.22 -8.05 -4.52
N ILE A 53 6.27 -8.39 -3.66
CA ILE A 53 6.48 -9.22 -2.48
C ILE A 53 5.81 -10.58 -2.71
N TYR A 54 6.63 -11.62 -2.79
CA TYR A 54 6.24 -13.01 -2.99
C TYR A 54 6.30 -13.80 -1.68
N GLY A 55 5.72 -14.98 -1.71
CA GLY A 55 5.79 -15.94 -0.62
C GLY A 55 4.56 -16.84 -0.57
N ALA A 56 4.71 -17.95 0.13
CA ALA A 56 3.66 -18.93 0.33
C ALA A 56 2.42 -18.34 1.02
N ASN A 57 1.33 -19.10 1.03
CA ASN A 57 0.18 -18.76 1.86
C ASN A 57 0.61 -18.68 3.33
N ALA A 58 0.07 -17.70 4.04
CA ALA A 58 0.41 -17.42 5.44
C ALA A 58 1.90 -17.11 5.72
N SER A 59 2.70 -16.74 4.72
CA SER A 59 4.12 -16.39 4.89
C SER A 59 4.36 -15.06 5.61
N GLY A 60 3.39 -14.13 5.58
CA GLY A 60 3.49 -12.81 6.21
C GLY A 60 3.31 -11.61 5.27
N LYS A 61 3.08 -11.83 3.96
CA LYS A 61 2.78 -10.77 2.96
C LYS A 61 1.72 -9.78 3.44
N SER A 62 0.51 -10.25 3.75
CA SER A 62 -0.58 -9.40 4.23
C SER A 62 -0.24 -8.71 5.57
N ASN A 63 0.53 -9.35 6.44
CA ASN A 63 0.96 -8.73 7.70
C ASN A 63 1.90 -7.54 7.47
N LEU A 64 2.72 -7.55 6.41
CA LEU A 64 3.53 -6.39 6.03
C LEU A 64 2.65 -5.22 5.57
N ILE A 65 1.62 -5.50 4.77
CA ILE A 65 0.68 -4.47 4.29
C ILE A 65 -0.15 -3.93 5.46
N LEU A 66 -0.58 -4.80 6.39
CA LEU A 66 -1.25 -4.40 7.61
C LEU A 66 -0.36 -3.53 8.51
N ALA A 67 0.96 -3.77 8.54
CA ALA A 67 1.90 -2.91 9.26
C ALA A 67 1.96 -1.49 8.68
N PHE A 68 2.03 -1.36 7.33
CA PHE A 68 1.91 -0.06 6.66
C PHE A 68 0.59 0.64 7.02
N ASN A 69 -0.53 -0.09 6.95
CA ASN A 69 -1.84 0.46 7.25
C ASN A 69 -1.98 0.89 8.73
N PHE A 70 -1.46 0.08 9.67
CA PHE A 70 -1.44 0.39 11.08
C PHE A 70 -0.66 1.68 11.34
N MET A 71 0.58 1.77 10.84
CA MET A 71 1.40 2.97 11.04
C MET A 71 0.70 4.21 10.49
N ARG A 72 0.19 4.13 9.26
CA ARG A 72 -0.58 5.21 8.62
C ARG A 72 -1.78 5.62 9.48
N ARG A 73 -2.66 4.68 9.82
CA ARG A 73 -3.87 4.95 10.62
C ARG A 73 -3.53 5.56 11.97
N PHE A 74 -2.51 5.05 12.64
CA PHE A 74 -2.14 5.52 13.97
C PHE A 74 -1.57 6.95 13.92
N VAL A 75 -0.72 7.26 12.94
CA VAL A 75 -0.25 8.64 12.70
C VAL A 75 -1.40 9.59 12.38
N MET A 76 -2.38 9.16 11.59
CA MET A 76 -3.53 10.00 11.20
C MET A 76 -4.54 10.23 12.34
N ASN A 77 -4.68 9.27 13.27
CA ASN A 77 -5.82 9.26 14.19
C ASN A 77 -5.47 9.26 15.69
N SER A 78 -4.23 9.00 16.09
CA SER A 78 -3.88 8.84 17.52
C SER A 78 -4.19 10.07 18.39
N ALA A 79 -4.27 11.26 17.80
CA ALA A 79 -4.65 12.49 18.50
C ALA A 79 -6.11 12.48 19.00
N LYS A 80 -7.00 11.74 18.30
CA LYS A 80 -8.43 11.62 18.61
C LYS A 80 -8.74 10.64 19.74
N LEU A 81 -7.79 9.77 20.10
CA LEU A 81 -7.98 8.74 21.12
C LEU A 81 -8.25 9.35 22.50
N GLN A 82 -9.21 8.84 23.25
CA GLN A 82 -9.37 9.14 24.66
C GLN A 82 -8.28 8.46 25.49
N ILE A 83 -8.00 8.97 26.69
CA ILE A 83 -6.92 8.41 27.53
C ILE A 83 -7.16 6.95 27.95
N THR A 84 -8.41 6.50 27.91
CA THR A 84 -8.85 5.13 28.22
C THR A 84 -8.78 4.20 27.01
N ASP A 85 -8.65 4.74 25.80
CA ASP A 85 -8.65 3.95 24.58
C ASP A 85 -7.33 3.17 24.47
N LYS A 86 -7.44 1.91 24.05
CA LYS A 86 -6.29 1.08 23.73
C LYS A 86 -5.74 1.44 22.34
N ILE A 87 -4.45 1.26 22.17
CA ILE A 87 -3.83 1.26 20.84
C ILE A 87 -4.09 -0.12 20.23
N ASP A 88 -4.71 -0.15 19.06
CA ASP A 88 -5.05 -1.37 18.31
C ASP A 88 -3.82 -1.98 17.61
N VAL A 89 -2.81 -2.30 18.41
CA VAL A 89 -1.58 -2.95 17.97
C VAL A 89 -1.57 -4.41 18.39
N GLU A 90 -1.07 -5.28 17.51
CA GLU A 90 -0.93 -6.71 17.75
C GLU A 90 0.54 -7.09 17.69
N ASP A 91 1.08 -7.50 18.84
CA ASP A 91 2.44 -8.00 19.00
C ASP A 91 2.63 -9.39 18.39
N PHE A 92 3.89 -9.82 18.28
CA PHE A 92 4.21 -11.21 17.93
C PHE A 92 3.98 -12.12 19.15
N ARG A 93 2.99 -13.01 19.05
CA ARG A 93 2.50 -13.79 20.20
C ARG A 93 3.13 -15.16 20.39
N LEU A 94 3.92 -15.63 19.43
CA LEU A 94 4.54 -16.97 19.48
C LEU A 94 5.89 -16.98 20.21
N SER A 95 6.25 -15.90 20.92
CA SER A 95 7.44 -15.84 21.76
C SER A 95 7.13 -15.15 23.09
N THR A 96 7.54 -15.76 24.20
CA THR A 96 7.43 -15.16 25.55
C THR A 96 8.30 -13.90 25.71
N GLU A 97 9.29 -13.71 24.83
CA GLU A 97 10.18 -12.55 24.86
C GLU A 97 9.53 -11.28 24.29
N THR A 98 8.55 -11.45 23.41
CA THR A 98 7.92 -10.38 22.64
C THR A 98 6.53 -10.00 23.14
N VAL A 99 5.83 -10.91 23.81
CA VAL A 99 4.55 -10.62 24.46
C VAL A 99 4.70 -9.45 25.43
N ASP A 100 3.78 -8.49 25.34
CA ASP A 100 3.77 -7.23 26.11
C ASP A 100 4.98 -6.31 25.86
N LYS A 101 5.93 -6.68 24.98
CA LYS A 101 6.96 -5.76 24.51
C LYS A 101 6.38 -4.80 23.47
N PRO A 102 6.98 -3.61 23.31
CA PRO A 102 6.52 -2.68 22.30
C PRO A 102 6.69 -3.24 20.89
N SER A 103 5.72 -2.98 20.02
CA SER A 103 5.85 -3.15 18.57
C SER A 103 6.57 -1.95 17.98
N PHE A 104 7.49 -2.19 17.07
CA PHE A 104 8.36 -1.20 16.43
C PHE A 104 7.87 -0.87 15.03
N PHE A 105 7.83 0.42 14.70
CA PHE A 105 7.54 0.92 13.36
C PHE A 105 8.47 2.08 13.02
N GLU A 106 9.12 2.03 11.86
CA GLU A 106 9.91 3.15 11.33
C GLU A 106 9.67 3.29 9.83
N ILE A 107 9.60 4.53 9.36
CA ILE A 107 9.50 4.85 7.95
C ILE A 107 10.48 5.96 7.58
N VAL A 108 11.18 5.73 6.48
CA VAL A 108 12.10 6.68 5.87
C VAL A 108 11.49 7.13 4.56
N PHE A 109 11.33 8.42 4.38
CA PHE A 109 10.67 8.97 3.20
C PHE A 109 11.22 10.34 2.83
N GLN A 110 11.06 10.70 1.56
CA GLN A 110 11.44 12.00 1.02
C GLN A 110 10.21 12.91 0.91
N LEU A 111 10.36 14.14 1.42
CA LEU A 111 9.37 15.22 1.36
C LEU A 111 10.08 16.55 1.10
N LYS A 112 9.68 17.28 0.05
CA LYS A 112 10.24 18.59 -0.35
C LYS A 112 11.79 18.63 -0.36
N ASN A 113 12.42 17.63 -1.00
CA ASN A 113 13.87 17.44 -1.10
C ASN A 113 14.61 17.18 0.24
N LYS A 114 13.89 16.84 1.30
CA LYS A 114 14.47 16.42 2.58
C LYS A 114 14.11 14.97 2.85
N THR A 115 15.03 14.23 3.45
CA THR A 115 14.77 12.89 3.95
C THR A 115 14.31 12.98 5.41
N TYR A 116 13.20 12.33 5.72
CA TYR A 116 12.67 12.20 7.07
C TYR A 116 12.75 10.75 7.49
N ARG A 117 13.14 10.53 8.74
CA ARG A 117 13.09 9.23 9.41
C ARG A 117 12.21 9.40 10.63
N TYR A 118 11.05 8.76 10.59
CA TYR A 118 10.03 8.84 11.62
C TYR A 118 9.69 7.46 12.11
N GLY A 119 9.63 7.26 13.41
CA GLY A 119 9.30 5.97 13.99
C GLY A 119 8.80 6.08 15.42
N PHE A 120 8.22 4.99 15.89
CA PHE A 120 7.69 4.86 17.24
C PHE A 120 7.63 3.41 17.70
N GLU A 121 7.57 3.25 19.01
CA GLU A 121 7.34 1.98 19.68
C GLU A 121 6.07 2.09 20.53
N VAL A 122 5.17 1.13 20.42
CA VAL A 122 3.87 1.14 21.08
C VAL A 122 3.52 -0.20 21.70
N THR A 123 2.83 -0.14 22.83
CA THR A 123 2.07 -1.28 23.38
C THR A 123 0.58 -0.99 23.19
N GLN A 124 -0.29 -1.94 23.51
CA GLN A 124 -1.74 -1.68 23.54
C GLN A 124 -2.16 -0.54 24.50
N LYS A 125 -1.28 -0.13 25.43
CA LYS A 125 -1.59 0.86 26.48
C LYS A 125 -0.99 2.23 26.22
N ARG A 126 0.17 2.32 25.55
CA ARG A 126 0.91 3.58 25.41
C ARG A 126 1.94 3.57 24.29
N VAL A 127 2.28 4.77 23.85
CA VAL A 127 3.53 5.10 23.16
C VAL A 127 4.68 5.02 24.16
N VAL A 128 5.66 4.18 23.86
CA VAL A 128 6.86 3.93 24.66
C VAL A 128 8.00 4.84 24.20
N SER A 129 8.18 4.97 22.89
CA SER A 129 9.09 5.96 22.29
C SER A 129 8.57 6.44 20.96
N GLU A 130 9.02 7.62 20.53
CA GLU A 130 8.66 8.24 19.26
C GLU A 130 9.77 9.20 18.85
N TRP A 131 10.16 9.20 17.59
CA TRP A 131 11.24 10.05 17.09
C TRP A 131 10.95 10.57 15.70
N LEU A 132 11.47 11.78 15.44
CA LEU A 132 11.50 12.37 14.12
C LEU A 132 12.86 12.98 13.87
N PHE A 133 13.50 12.53 12.80
CA PHE A 133 14.75 13.09 12.28
C PHE A 133 14.54 13.63 10.87
N CYS A 134 15.31 14.65 10.53
CA CYS A 134 15.33 15.27 9.22
C CYS A 134 16.77 15.42 8.72
N THR A 135 17.01 14.99 7.49
CA THR A 135 18.27 15.13 6.76
C THR A 135 18.03 15.97 5.51
N PRO A 136 18.25 17.30 5.56
CA PRO A 136 18.01 18.17 4.41
C PRO A 136 19.03 18.02 3.28
N ARG A 137 20.28 17.63 3.61
CA ARG A 137 21.37 17.42 2.65
C ARG A 137 22.19 16.19 3.03
N SER A 138 22.99 16.30 4.10
CA SER A 138 23.91 15.23 4.54
C SER A 138 23.87 14.98 6.05
N ARG A 139 23.61 16.03 6.85
CA ARG A 139 23.56 15.91 8.32
C ARG A 139 22.14 15.64 8.79
N GLU A 140 21.96 14.55 9.52
CA GLU A 140 20.73 14.24 10.23
C GLU A 140 20.58 15.16 11.45
N THR A 141 19.38 15.73 11.59
CA THR A 141 19.00 16.60 12.71
C THR A 141 17.78 16.02 13.41
N LYS A 142 17.82 16.00 14.74
CA LYS A 142 16.69 15.59 15.57
C LYS A 142 15.65 16.71 15.62
N ILE A 143 14.43 16.43 15.19
CA ILE A 143 13.29 17.36 15.30
C ILE A 143 12.62 17.18 16.66
N PHE A 144 12.32 15.95 17.05
CA PHE A 144 11.92 15.62 18.41
C PHE A 144 12.26 14.17 18.74
N ASN A 145 12.30 13.88 20.04
CA ASN A 145 12.44 12.55 20.58
C ASN A 145 11.62 12.43 21.87
N ARG A 146 10.87 11.34 21.98
CA ARG A 146 10.04 11.00 23.12
C ARG A 146 10.49 9.67 23.70
N GLN A 147 10.62 9.64 25.03
CA GLN A 147 10.83 8.41 25.80
C GLN A 147 9.86 8.40 26.99
N GLY A 148 8.84 7.55 26.90
CA GLY A 148 7.70 7.54 27.81
C GLY A 148 6.96 8.87 27.80
N ASP A 149 7.00 9.58 28.93
CA ASP A 149 6.34 10.88 29.11
C ASP A 149 7.31 12.07 28.92
N LYS A 150 8.61 11.80 28.70
CA LYS A 150 9.61 12.84 28.42
C LYS A 150 9.66 13.12 26.93
N ILE A 151 9.46 14.38 26.55
CA ILE A 151 9.51 14.84 25.15
C ILE A 151 10.52 15.97 25.03
N GLU A 152 11.53 15.76 24.20
CA GLU A 152 12.49 16.74 23.75
C GLU A 152 12.17 17.14 22.31
N TYR A 153 12.19 18.44 22.01
CA TYR A 153 11.87 18.93 20.67
C TYR A 153 12.76 20.13 20.31
N SER A 154 12.96 20.33 19.01
CA SER A 154 13.72 21.44 18.46
C SER A 154 12.83 22.66 18.24
N LYS A 155 13.44 23.79 17.82
CA LYS A 155 12.72 25.01 17.46
C LYS A 155 11.71 24.85 16.32
N ASN A 156 11.75 23.74 15.58
CA ASN A 156 10.79 23.43 14.51
C ASN A 156 9.40 23.08 15.05
N ILE A 157 9.29 22.69 16.32
CA ILE A 157 8.01 22.44 16.98
C ILE A 157 7.62 23.68 17.80
N GLU A 158 6.94 24.61 17.15
CA GLU A 158 6.36 25.78 17.80
C GLU A 158 5.41 25.35 18.93
N GLN A 159 5.41 26.12 20.03
CA GLN A 159 4.59 25.84 21.22
C GLN A 159 4.80 24.44 21.85
N GLY A 160 5.94 23.79 21.58
CA GLY A 160 6.20 22.41 22.05
C GLY A 160 6.05 22.20 23.55
N ASN A 161 6.23 23.23 24.39
CA ASN A 161 6.04 23.14 25.85
C ASN A 161 4.57 22.85 26.20
N ILE A 162 3.64 23.51 25.51
CA ILE A 162 2.19 23.33 25.69
C ILE A 162 1.79 21.95 25.16
N LEU A 163 2.23 21.62 23.94
CA LEU A 163 1.93 20.34 23.29
C LEU A 163 2.42 19.16 24.14
N ARG A 164 3.62 19.26 24.71
CA ARG A 164 4.16 18.25 25.62
C ARG A 164 3.23 17.99 26.81
N GLY A 165 2.69 19.04 27.43
CA GLY A 165 1.77 18.91 28.56
C GLY A 165 0.41 18.28 28.20
N LEU A 166 -0.01 18.42 26.94
CA LEU A 166 -1.27 17.89 26.41
C LEU A 166 -1.13 16.47 25.83
N THR A 167 0.10 15.97 25.66
CA THR A 167 0.34 14.69 25.00
C THR A 167 -0.03 13.52 25.91
N LYS A 168 -1.12 12.83 25.55
CA LYS A 168 -1.57 11.61 26.22
C LYS A 168 -0.56 10.46 26.05
N LYS A 169 -0.63 9.47 26.95
CA LYS A 169 0.23 8.28 26.90
C LYS A 169 0.01 7.45 25.64
N ASN A 170 -1.19 7.45 25.08
CA ASN A 170 -1.58 6.67 23.90
C ASN A 170 -1.67 7.50 22.60
N THR A 171 -1.21 8.75 22.61
CA THR A 171 -1.23 9.66 21.45
C THR A 171 0.18 9.94 20.98
N LEU A 172 0.44 9.89 19.68
CA LEU A 172 1.71 10.33 19.09
C LEU A 172 1.85 11.85 19.20
N PHE A 173 3.04 12.32 19.57
CA PHE A 173 3.38 13.72 19.65
C PHE A 173 3.28 14.40 18.28
N LEU A 174 3.70 13.72 17.21
CA LEU A 174 3.56 14.19 15.82
C LEU A 174 2.09 14.48 15.48
N SER A 175 1.19 13.53 15.78
CA SER A 175 -0.23 13.65 15.48
C SER A 175 -0.87 14.80 16.26
N LEU A 176 -0.51 14.98 17.53
CA LEU A 176 -0.98 16.10 18.33
C LEU A 176 -0.45 17.45 17.81
N ALA A 177 0.84 17.52 17.47
CA ALA A 177 1.43 18.73 16.92
C ALA A 177 0.74 19.16 15.61
N ALA A 178 0.39 18.20 14.74
CA ALA A 178 -0.38 18.46 13.54
C ALA A 178 -1.81 18.96 13.84
N GLN A 179 -2.48 18.39 14.85
CA GLN A 179 -3.80 18.84 15.29
C GLN A 179 -3.81 20.29 15.78
N PHE A 180 -2.69 20.75 16.35
CA PHE A 180 -2.48 22.14 16.79
C PHE A 180 -1.83 23.01 15.69
N ASN A 181 -1.94 22.60 14.42
CA ASN A 181 -1.50 23.35 13.24
C ASN A 181 0.02 23.64 13.21
N ASN A 182 0.87 22.81 13.83
CA ASN A 182 2.31 22.91 13.60
C ASN A 182 2.61 22.58 12.13
N SER A 183 3.17 23.55 11.39
CA SER A 183 3.37 23.46 9.94
C SER A 183 4.14 22.23 9.50
N LEU A 184 5.28 21.92 10.13
CA LEU A 184 6.08 20.74 9.81
C LEU A 184 5.33 19.44 10.10
N ALA A 185 4.65 19.35 11.24
CA ALA A 185 3.87 18.17 11.60
C ALA A 185 2.71 17.95 10.62
N VAL A 186 2.01 19.01 10.22
CA VAL A 186 0.96 18.96 9.19
C VAL A 186 1.49 18.44 7.87
N GLU A 187 2.66 18.91 7.42
CA GLU A 187 3.28 18.41 6.18
C GLU A 187 3.62 16.92 6.24
N ILE A 188 4.16 16.46 7.38
CA ILE A 188 4.50 15.05 7.56
C ILE A 188 3.24 14.18 7.66
N VAL A 189 2.25 14.57 8.46
CA VAL A 189 0.97 13.85 8.56
C VAL A 189 0.25 13.83 7.21
N SER A 190 0.32 14.92 6.43
CA SER A 190 -0.19 14.96 5.07
C SER A 190 0.54 13.98 4.14
N TRP A 191 1.84 13.73 4.33
CA TRP A 191 2.51 12.66 3.58
C TRP A 191 1.88 11.28 3.86
N PHE A 192 1.52 10.98 5.11
CA PHE A 192 0.81 9.74 5.45
C PHE A 192 -0.62 9.68 4.92
N SER A 193 -1.33 10.81 4.80
CA SER A 193 -2.68 10.81 4.21
C SER A 193 -2.65 10.37 2.74
N HIS A 194 -1.55 10.69 2.05
CA HIS A 194 -1.29 10.34 0.65
C HIS A 194 -0.58 8.98 0.46
N LEU A 195 -0.29 8.25 1.53
CA LEU A 195 0.13 6.85 1.43
C LEU A 195 -1.12 5.98 1.20
N GLY A 196 -1.35 5.54 -0.03
CA GLY A 196 -2.44 4.62 -0.36
C GLY A 196 -2.12 3.22 0.16
N VAL A 197 -2.97 2.64 0.99
CA VAL A 197 -2.86 1.24 1.42
C VAL A 197 -4.21 0.58 1.22
N VAL A 198 -4.26 -0.42 0.35
CA VAL A 198 -5.51 -1.08 -0.05
C VAL A 198 -5.34 -2.60 -0.11
N SER A 199 -6.45 -3.32 0.08
CA SER A 199 -6.54 -4.75 -0.16
C SER A 199 -7.19 -4.99 -1.52
N GLY A 200 -6.55 -5.76 -2.38
CA GLY A 200 -7.09 -6.19 -3.66
C GLY A 200 -8.30 -7.15 -3.54
N LEU A 201 -8.58 -7.64 -2.33
CA LEU A 201 -9.75 -8.45 -2.02
C LEU A 201 -11.00 -7.60 -1.68
N ASP A 202 -10.82 -6.38 -1.17
CA ASP A 202 -11.90 -5.50 -0.71
C ASP A 202 -12.48 -4.67 -1.87
N VAL A 203 -12.98 -5.36 -2.91
CA VAL A 203 -13.46 -4.73 -4.15
C VAL A 203 -14.57 -3.71 -3.89
N GLU A 204 -15.50 -3.99 -2.97
CA GLU A 204 -16.60 -3.08 -2.64
C GLU A 204 -16.12 -1.76 -2.02
N LEU A 205 -15.15 -1.84 -1.10
CA LEU A 205 -14.54 -0.65 -0.48
C LEU A 205 -13.81 0.19 -1.53
N LEU A 206 -12.98 -0.47 -2.35
CA LEU A 206 -12.24 0.16 -3.43
C LEU A 206 -13.16 0.83 -4.45
N LYS A 207 -14.26 0.16 -4.81
CA LYS A 207 -15.27 0.69 -5.71
C LYS A 207 -15.96 1.91 -5.09
N ALA A 208 -16.31 1.89 -3.81
CA ALA A 208 -16.91 3.04 -3.12
C ALA A 208 -15.98 4.26 -3.15
N ILE A 209 -14.68 4.07 -2.85
CA ILE A 209 -13.66 5.13 -2.94
C ILE A 209 -13.54 5.65 -4.38
N THR A 210 -13.49 4.75 -5.36
CA THR A 210 -13.42 5.12 -6.78
C THR A 210 -14.64 5.92 -7.21
N LEU A 211 -15.84 5.50 -6.82
CA LEU A 211 -17.09 6.19 -7.14
C LEU A 211 -17.14 7.60 -6.53
N GLU A 212 -16.73 7.74 -5.27
CA GLU A 212 -16.60 9.05 -4.63
C GLU A 212 -15.65 9.96 -5.42
N HIS A 213 -14.49 9.42 -5.80
CA HIS A 213 -13.48 10.13 -6.57
C HIS A 213 -13.97 10.57 -7.95
N LEU A 214 -14.75 9.73 -8.62
CA LEU A 214 -15.35 10.00 -9.93
C LEU A 214 -16.48 11.03 -9.84
N SER A 215 -17.31 10.95 -8.80
CA SER A 215 -18.47 11.84 -8.61
C SER A 215 -18.10 13.33 -8.50
N ASN A 216 -16.85 13.61 -8.15
CA ASN A 216 -16.35 14.96 -7.94
C ASN A 216 -15.40 15.43 -9.08
N ARG A 217 -15.11 14.60 -10.08
CA ARG A 217 -14.03 14.86 -11.07
C ARG A 217 -14.30 14.29 -12.45
N GLN A 218 -14.88 15.10 -13.35
CA GLN A 218 -15.21 14.68 -14.72
C GLN A 218 -13.99 14.15 -15.49
N ASN A 219 -12.83 14.82 -15.41
CA ASN A 219 -11.61 14.39 -16.10
C ASN A 219 -11.14 12.99 -15.68
N LEU A 220 -11.40 12.58 -14.44
CA LEU A 220 -11.03 11.25 -13.96
C LEU A 220 -11.91 10.16 -14.60
N ILE A 221 -13.17 10.46 -14.90
CA ILE A 221 -14.08 9.52 -15.59
C ILE A 221 -13.51 9.15 -16.95
N ASP A 222 -13.02 10.14 -17.71
CA ASP A 222 -12.42 9.91 -19.02
C ASP A 222 -11.15 9.05 -18.92
N ASP A 223 -10.30 9.30 -17.93
CA ASP A 223 -9.07 8.55 -17.74
C ASP A 223 -9.31 7.12 -17.24
N VAL A 224 -10.28 6.91 -16.35
CA VAL A 224 -10.74 5.58 -15.92
C VAL A 224 -11.32 4.81 -17.10
N THR A 225 -12.13 5.47 -17.92
CA THR A 225 -12.72 4.88 -19.13
C THR A 225 -11.64 4.47 -20.14
N LYS A 226 -10.62 5.31 -20.37
CA LYS A 226 -9.47 4.97 -21.22
C LYS A 226 -8.66 3.81 -20.65
N LEU A 227 -8.47 3.77 -19.32
CA LEU A 227 -7.72 2.70 -18.66
C LEU A 227 -8.46 1.37 -18.81
N ILE A 228 -9.75 1.33 -18.50
CA ILE A 228 -10.59 0.13 -18.63
C ILE A 228 -10.60 -0.36 -20.07
N LYS A 229 -10.86 0.50 -21.07
CA LYS A 229 -10.80 0.11 -22.50
C LYS A 229 -9.49 -0.54 -22.92
N LYS A 230 -8.36 -0.10 -22.35
CA LYS A 230 -7.03 -0.62 -22.68
C LYS A 230 -6.73 -1.95 -21.99
N LEU A 231 -7.29 -2.18 -20.80
CA LEU A 231 -7.08 -3.40 -20.02
C LEU A 231 -8.15 -4.46 -20.28
N ASP A 232 -9.34 -4.03 -20.67
CA ASP A 232 -10.55 -4.82 -20.91
C ASP A 232 -11.17 -4.38 -22.24
N LEU A 233 -10.81 -5.10 -23.31
CA LEU A 233 -11.18 -4.77 -24.69
C LEU A 233 -12.68 -4.93 -24.97
N SER A 234 -13.45 -5.57 -24.08
CA SER A 234 -14.89 -5.79 -24.28
C SER A 234 -15.73 -4.54 -24.04
N ILE A 235 -15.23 -3.59 -23.24
CA ILE A 235 -16.03 -2.44 -22.80
C ILE A 235 -15.77 -1.24 -23.70
N ASP A 236 -16.76 -0.87 -24.50
CA ASP A 236 -16.64 0.25 -25.43
C ASP A 236 -16.85 1.60 -24.77
N ASN A 237 -17.57 1.68 -23.65
CA ASN A 237 -17.72 2.91 -22.87
C ASN A 237 -18.21 2.66 -21.45
N LEU A 238 -18.03 3.66 -20.58
CA LEU A 238 -18.59 3.70 -19.23
C LEU A 238 -19.46 4.95 -19.08
N ASN A 239 -20.62 4.77 -18.47
CA ASN A 239 -21.44 5.88 -18.00
C ASN A 239 -21.71 5.71 -16.51
N LEU A 240 -21.56 6.81 -15.78
CA LEU A 240 -21.81 6.86 -14.35
C LEU A 240 -23.16 7.52 -14.12
N GLU A 241 -24.11 6.73 -13.65
CA GLU A 241 -25.43 7.22 -13.25
C GLU A 241 -25.44 7.33 -11.73
N ILE A 242 -25.35 8.57 -11.23
CA ILE A 242 -25.33 8.83 -9.80
C ILE A 242 -26.75 9.04 -9.31
N GLU A 243 -27.26 8.10 -8.52
CA GLU A 243 -28.50 8.28 -7.75
C GLU A 243 -28.15 8.69 -6.31
N SER A 244 -28.78 9.74 -5.80
CA SER A 244 -28.67 10.08 -4.38
C SER A 244 -29.64 9.24 -3.57
N ARG A 245 -29.13 8.43 -2.63
CA ARG A 245 -29.94 7.70 -1.65
C ARG A 245 -29.66 8.21 -0.24
N LYS A 246 -30.70 8.52 0.52
CA LYS A 246 -30.57 8.80 1.95
C LYS A 246 -30.36 7.48 2.69
N ILE A 247 -29.23 7.36 3.40
CA ILE A 247 -28.97 6.20 4.26
C ILE A 247 -28.82 6.73 5.69
N SER A 248 -29.64 6.22 6.60
CA SER A 248 -29.53 6.60 8.01
C SER A 248 -28.20 6.08 8.57
N LEU A 249 -27.44 6.95 9.23
CA LEU A 249 -26.18 6.60 9.90
C LEU A 249 -26.33 5.44 10.89
N ASP A 250 -27.53 5.26 11.45
CA ASP A 250 -27.86 4.21 12.42
C ASP A 250 -27.94 2.80 11.81
N SER A 251 -28.00 2.70 10.47
CA SER A 251 -28.10 1.43 9.74
C SER A 251 -26.75 0.86 9.30
N LEU A 252 -25.65 1.57 9.60
CA LEU A 252 -24.31 1.21 9.16
C LEU A 252 -23.68 0.16 10.11
N PRO A 253 -23.06 -0.91 9.57
CA PRO A 253 -22.23 -1.83 10.35
C PRO A 253 -21.19 -1.12 11.23
N GLN A 254 -21.03 -1.54 12.49
CA GLN A 254 -20.05 -0.93 13.41
C GLN A 254 -18.60 -1.14 12.97
N ASP A 255 -18.35 -2.11 12.09
CA ASP A 255 -17.02 -2.52 11.62
C ASP A 255 -16.62 -1.84 10.30
N LEU A 256 -17.37 -0.85 9.83
CA LEU A 256 -17.04 -0.09 8.63
C LEU A 256 -15.68 0.61 8.79
N PRO A 257 -14.76 0.48 7.82
CA PRO A 257 -13.50 1.20 7.82
C PRO A 257 -13.71 2.71 7.98
N ASP A 258 -12.83 3.38 8.74
CA ASP A 258 -12.92 4.83 9.01
C ASP A 258 -13.02 5.66 7.74
N VAL A 259 -12.47 5.17 6.62
CA VAL A 259 -12.60 5.80 5.30
C VAL A 259 -14.07 5.88 4.89
N VAL A 260 -14.82 4.77 4.92
CA VAL A 260 -16.24 4.78 4.53
C VAL A 260 -17.07 5.61 5.50
N ARG A 261 -16.79 5.55 6.80
CA ARG A 261 -17.43 6.45 7.78
C ARG A 261 -17.17 7.92 7.48
N ASN A 262 -15.94 8.28 7.09
CA ASN A 262 -15.58 9.64 6.75
C ASN A 262 -16.27 10.10 5.45
N ILE A 263 -16.37 9.22 4.44
CA ILE A 263 -17.11 9.50 3.21
C ILE A 263 -18.57 9.83 3.53
N ILE A 264 -19.21 9.00 4.37
CA ILE A 264 -20.63 9.17 4.76
C ILE A 264 -20.83 10.39 5.66
N SER A 265 -19.90 10.69 6.57
CA SER A 265 -20.01 11.82 7.48
C SER A 265 -19.82 13.18 6.79
N HIS A 266 -19.00 13.25 5.73
CA HIS A 266 -18.84 14.46 4.91
C HIS A 266 -19.98 14.67 3.91
N SER A 267 -20.85 13.66 3.71
CA SER A 267 -21.99 13.70 2.79
C SER A 267 -23.35 13.85 3.50
N SER A 268 -23.37 14.35 4.74
CA SER A 268 -24.60 14.69 5.49
C SER A 268 -25.59 13.52 5.69
N GLY A 269 -25.12 12.26 5.70
CA GLY A 269 -26.00 11.09 5.78
C GLY A 269 -26.72 10.75 4.46
N GLU A 270 -26.31 11.36 3.34
CA GLU A 270 -26.70 10.95 2.00
C GLU A 270 -25.59 10.10 1.38
N ILE A 271 -25.87 8.83 1.13
CA ILE A 271 -24.97 7.98 0.35
C ILE A 271 -25.41 8.10 -1.10
N LYS A 272 -24.57 8.74 -1.90
CA LYS A 272 -24.72 8.67 -3.36
C LYS A 272 -24.48 7.21 -3.77
N SER A 273 -25.54 6.50 -4.15
CA SER A 273 -25.42 5.19 -4.80
C SER A 273 -25.22 5.46 -6.29
N ALA A 274 -23.98 5.33 -6.75
CA ALA A 274 -23.70 5.40 -8.18
C ALA A 274 -23.86 4.00 -8.78
N THR A 275 -24.74 3.91 -9.76
CA THR A 275 -24.84 2.74 -10.64
C THR A 275 -23.93 3.00 -11.83
N ILE A 276 -23.15 2.00 -12.22
CA ILE A 276 -22.24 2.11 -13.35
C ILE A 276 -22.81 1.29 -14.48
N LYS A 277 -22.98 1.92 -15.63
CA LYS A 277 -23.42 1.27 -16.86
C LYS A 277 -22.26 1.11 -17.82
N THR A 278 -22.17 -0.05 -18.42
CA THR A 278 -21.20 -0.42 -19.45
C THR A 278 -21.91 -0.56 -20.79
N TYR A 279 -21.20 -0.24 -21.88
CA TYR A 279 -21.74 -0.29 -23.22
C TYR A 279 -20.96 -1.30 -24.04
N HIS A 280 -21.67 -2.20 -24.70
CA HIS A 280 -21.10 -3.30 -25.47
C HIS A 280 -21.69 -3.32 -26.88
N PRO A 281 -20.87 -3.57 -27.92
CA PRO A 281 -21.37 -3.66 -29.28
C PRO A 281 -22.23 -4.92 -29.45
N LYS A 282 -23.43 -4.73 -30.01
CA LYS A 282 -24.36 -5.81 -30.36
C LYS A 282 -24.31 -6.06 -31.86
N TYR A 283 -24.09 -7.30 -32.24
CA TYR A 283 -23.87 -7.72 -33.62
C TYR A 283 -25.06 -8.53 -34.14
N ASP A 284 -25.35 -8.41 -35.43
CA ASP A 284 -26.27 -9.33 -36.11
C ASP A 284 -25.61 -10.68 -36.46
N SER A 285 -26.38 -11.56 -37.09
CA SER A 285 -25.90 -12.87 -37.56
C SER A 285 -24.79 -12.80 -38.61
N THR A 286 -24.55 -11.63 -39.21
CA THR A 286 -23.47 -11.39 -40.17
C THR A 286 -22.21 -10.81 -39.52
N GLY A 287 -22.26 -10.54 -38.21
CA GLY A 287 -21.16 -9.91 -37.47
C GLY A 287 -21.09 -8.40 -37.66
N LYS A 288 -22.12 -7.75 -38.22
CA LYS A 288 -22.19 -6.30 -38.33
C LYS A 288 -22.73 -5.72 -37.02
N MET A 289 -22.02 -4.73 -36.47
CA MET A 289 -22.50 -4.01 -35.27
C MET A 289 -23.75 -3.18 -35.64
N ILE A 290 -24.82 -3.35 -34.88
CA ILE A 290 -26.11 -2.66 -35.08
C ILE A 290 -26.33 -1.58 -34.02
N GLU A 291 -26.08 -1.90 -32.75
CA GLU A 291 -26.33 -0.99 -31.63
C GLU A 291 -25.38 -1.27 -30.46
N LEU A 292 -25.44 -0.41 -29.43
CA LEU A 292 -24.79 -0.67 -28.14
C LEU A 292 -25.83 -1.21 -27.16
N GLU A 293 -25.55 -2.37 -26.59
CA GLU A 293 -26.31 -2.94 -25.48
C GLU A 293 -25.77 -2.38 -24.15
N ILE A 294 -26.68 -2.09 -23.22
CA ILE A 294 -26.34 -1.48 -21.93
C ILE A 294 -26.38 -2.56 -20.86
N PHE A 295 -25.27 -2.71 -20.15
CA PHE A 295 -25.15 -3.64 -19.03
C PHE A 295 -24.98 -2.88 -17.71
N ASP A 296 -25.45 -3.52 -16.65
CA ASP A 296 -25.20 -3.07 -15.28
C ASP A 296 -23.89 -3.67 -14.77
N MET A 297 -22.95 -2.83 -14.33
CA MET A 297 -21.60 -3.24 -13.91
C MET A 297 -21.64 -4.32 -12.81
N ASP A 298 -22.54 -4.20 -11.84
CA ASP A 298 -22.56 -5.12 -10.71
C ASP A 298 -23.17 -6.46 -11.04
N ASN A 299 -24.22 -6.45 -11.87
CA ASN A 299 -24.98 -7.65 -12.17
C ASN A 299 -24.44 -8.43 -13.37
N HIS A 300 -23.75 -7.78 -14.31
CA HIS A 300 -23.42 -8.41 -15.59
C HIS A 300 -21.92 -8.49 -15.89
N GLU A 301 -21.10 -7.61 -15.33
CA GLU A 301 -19.66 -7.63 -15.61
C GLU A 301 -18.90 -8.65 -14.77
N SER A 302 -17.74 -9.06 -15.28
CA SER A 302 -16.86 -9.99 -14.59
C SER A 302 -16.27 -9.37 -13.31
N ASP A 303 -15.91 -10.22 -12.35
CA ASP A 303 -15.21 -9.75 -11.14
C ASP A 303 -13.86 -9.07 -11.44
N GLY A 304 -13.18 -9.50 -12.51
CA GLY A 304 -11.94 -8.88 -12.97
C GLY A 304 -12.17 -7.44 -13.45
N THR A 305 -13.20 -7.23 -14.26
CA THR A 305 -13.64 -5.90 -14.73
C THR A 305 -13.99 -4.99 -13.55
N LYS A 306 -14.81 -5.49 -12.62
CA LYS A 306 -15.19 -4.76 -11.40
C LYS A 306 -13.96 -4.39 -10.58
N LYS A 307 -12.98 -5.28 -10.47
CA LYS A 307 -11.72 -5.01 -9.76
C LYS A 307 -10.87 -3.95 -10.47
N ILE A 308 -10.74 -3.99 -11.80
CA ILE A 308 -10.01 -2.95 -12.56
C ILE A 308 -10.65 -1.59 -12.34
N LEU A 309 -11.98 -1.51 -12.42
CA LEU A 309 -12.69 -0.29 -12.07
C LEU A 309 -12.39 0.14 -10.64
N ALA A 310 -12.53 -0.76 -9.66
CA ALA A 310 -12.31 -0.46 -8.24
C ALA A 310 -10.88 0.06 -7.96
N LEU A 311 -9.88 -0.43 -8.70
CA LEU A 311 -8.47 0.01 -8.58
C LEU A 311 -8.14 1.25 -9.42
N SER A 312 -8.98 1.62 -10.39
CA SER A 312 -8.66 2.63 -11.39
C SER A 312 -8.36 4.02 -10.78
N ALA A 313 -9.20 4.51 -9.87
CA ALA A 313 -8.97 5.81 -9.24
C ALA A 313 -7.74 5.79 -8.32
N PRO A 314 -7.54 4.81 -7.41
CA PRO A 314 -6.30 4.69 -6.64
C PRO A 314 -5.03 4.68 -7.50
N ILE A 315 -5.01 3.92 -8.60
CA ILE A 315 -3.86 3.86 -9.52
C ILE A 315 -3.61 5.21 -10.18
N LEU A 316 -4.65 5.81 -10.78
CA LEU A 316 -4.53 7.07 -11.51
C LEU A 316 -4.17 8.24 -10.60
N ASP A 317 -4.80 8.36 -9.43
CA ASP A 317 -4.46 9.40 -8.46
C ASP A 317 -3.01 9.30 -8.01
N THR A 318 -2.55 8.08 -7.72
CA THR A 318 -1.18 7.82 -7.29
C THR A 318 -0.17 8.25 -8.36
N LEU A 319 -0.40 7.84 -9.62
CA LEU A 319 0.44 8.22 -10.76
C LEU A 319 0.42 9.74 -11.01
N GLN A 320 -0.76 10.36 -10.95
CA GLN A 320 -0.95 11.78 -11.18
C GLN A 320 -0.35 12.66 -10.08
N ARG A 321 -0.16 12.15 -8.87
CA ARG A 321 0.37 12.91 -7.73
C ARG A 321 1.81 12.56 -7.36
N GLY A 322 2.33 11.44 -7.86
CA GLY A 322 3.67 10.96 -7.46
C GLY A 322 3.65 10.41 -6.04
N GLU A 323 2.60 9.67 -5.70
CA GLU A 323 2.38 9.13 -4.35
C GLU A 323 2.87 7.68 -4.25
N VAL A 324 2.63 7.06 -3.09
CA VAL A 324 2.98 5.65 -2.83
C VAL A 324 1.68 4.88 -2.67
N LEU A 325 1.52 3.82 -3.45
CA LEU A 325 0.39 2.90 -3.37
C LEU A 325 0.88 1.52 -2.97
N VAL A 326 0.31 1.00 -1.89
CA VAL A 326 0.57 -0.31 -1.33
C VAL A 326 -0.67 -1.17 -1.53
N ILE A 327 -0.55 -2.29 -2.24
CA ILE A 327 -1.67 -3.16 -2.59
C ILE A 327 -1.41 -4.58 -2.09
N ASP A 328 -2.25 -5.09 -1.19
CA ASP A 328 -2.27 -6.54 -0.91
C ASP A 328 -3.00 -7.29 -2.03
N GLU A 329 -2.48 -8.44 -2.46
CA GLU A 329 -3.06 -9.32 -3.48
C GLU A 329 -3.48 -8.60 -4.76
N LEU A 330 -2.53 -7.92 -5.40
CA LEU A 330 -2.78 -7.17 -6.63
C LEU A 330 -3.36 -8.08 -7.74
N ASP A 331 -2.86 -9.30 -7.85
CA ASP A 331 -3.26 -10.32 -8.84
C ASP A 331 -4.62 -10.98 -8.58
N ALA A 332 -5.19 -10.87 -7.37
CA ALA A 332 -6.45 -11.56 -7.05
C ALA A 332 -7.56 -11.24 -8.07
N ARG A 333 -8.18 -12.24 -8.69
CA ARG A 333 -9.25 -12.05 -9.71
C ARG A 333 -8.84 -11.31 -10.99
N LEU A 334 -7.55 -10.98 -11.18
CA LEU A 334 -7.06 -10.39 -12.42
C LEU A 334 -6.33 -11.42 -13.27
N HIS A 335 -6.43 -11.28 -14.58
CA HIS A 335 -5.57 -12.01 -15.50
C HIS A 335 -4.12 -11.51 -15.36
N PRO A 336 -3.08 -12.38 -15.39
CA PRO A 336 -1.67 -12.00 -15.28
C PRO A 336 -1.24 -10.80 -16.14
N LEU A 337 -1.73 -10.75 -17.39
CA LEU A 337 -1.45 -9.63 -18.31
C LEU A 337 -2.00 -8.28 -17.83
N MET A 338 -3.12 -8.26 -17.12
CA MET A 338 -3.69 -7.03 -16.54
C MET A 338 -2.82 -6.54 -15.38
N THR A 339 -2.45 -7.44 -14.47
CA THR A 339 -1.53 -7.14 -13.36
C THR A 339 -0.20 -6.60 -13.88
N ARG A 340 0.36 -7.26 -14.89
CA ARG A 340 1.57 -6.80 -15.57
C ARG A 340 1.40 -5.41 -16.18
N SER A 341 0.30 -5.15 -16.87
CA SER A 341 0.03 -3.83 -17.46
C SER A 341 -0.02 -2.73 -16.39
N ILE A 342 -0.61 -3.00 -15.22
CA ILE A 342 -0.62 -2.07 -14.09
C ILE A 342 0.82 -1.79 -13.62
N ILE A 343 1.65 -2.82 -13.47
CA ILE A 343 3.06 -2.66 -13.06
C ILE A 343 3.83 -1.83 -14.10
N GLU A 344 3.61 -2.08 -15.40
CA GLU A 344 4.21 -1.32 -16.49
C GLU A 344 3.82 0.17 -16.48
N LEU A 345 2.60 0.52 -16.03
CA LEU A 345 2.22 1.92 -15.83
C LEU A 345 3.13 2.64 -14.82
N PHE A 346 3.48 1.98 -13.72
CA PHE A 346 4.40 2.52 -12.71
C PHE A 346 5.85 2.48 -13.18
N ASN A 347 6.25 1.39 -13.85
CA ASN A 347 7.60 1.15 -14.37
C ASN A 347 7.84 1.80 -15.75
N SER A 348 7.35 3.02 -15.96
CA SER A 348 7.56 3.74 -17.22
C SER A 348 7.68 5.24 -16.99
N GLN A 349 8.70 5.87 -17.58
CA GLN A 349 8.85 7.32 -17.48
C GLN A 349 7.73 8.09 -18.21
N LYS A 350 7.09 7.46 -19.20
CA LYS A 350 6.02 8.09 -19.99
C LYS A 350 4.71 8.15 -19.22
N THR A 351 4.34 7.07 -18.53
CA THR A 351 3.07 6.97 -17.78
C THR A 351 3.23 7.37 -16.32
N ASN A 352 4.44 7.29 -15.76
CA ASN A 352 4.77 7.70 -14.41
C ASN A 352 5.86 8.79 -14.38
N PRO A 353 5.59 10.00 -14.91
CA PRO A 353 6.56 11.10 -14.95
C PRO A 353 6.84 11.71 -13.56
N LYS A 354 5.96 11.47 -12.58
CA LYS A 354 6.08 11.98 -11.21
C LYS A 354 6.72 10.97 -10.24
N ASN A 355 7.19 9.83 -10.74
CA ASN A 355 7.90 8.80 -9.98
C ASN A 355 7.09 8.22 -8.80
N ALA A 356 5.79 8.05 -9.00
CA ALA A 356 4.95 7.33 -8.07
C ALA A 356 5.46 5.90 -7.82
N GLN A 357 5.17 5.33 -6.66
CA GLN A 357 5.67 4.02 -6.25
C GLN A 357 4.54 3.03 -6.03
N LEU A 358 4.72 1.79 -6.51
CA LEU A 358 3.81 0.68 -6.30
C LEU A 358 4.47 -0.44 -5.49
N ILE A 359 4.00 -0.70 -4.29
CA ILE A 359 4.42 -1.84 -3.48
C ILE A 359 3.25 -2.81 -3.45
N PHE A 360 3.49 -4.06 -3.78
CA PHE A 360 2.38 -5.01 -3.86
C PHE A 360 2.80 -6.41 -3.46
N THR A 361 1.83 -7.16 -2.96
CA THR A 361 1.98 -8.60 -2.74
C THR A 361 1.33 -9.35 -3.90
N THR A 362 1.92 -10.49 -4.25
CA THR A 362 1.38 -11.31 -5.33
C THR A 362 1.74 -12.79 -5.19
N HIS A 363 0.92 -13.64 -5.81
CA HIS A 363 1.21 -15.06 -6.01
C HIS A 363 1.51 -15.40 -7.47
N ASP A 364 1.41 -14.43 -8.38
CA ASP A 364 1.57 -14.63 -9.80
C ASP A 364 3.06 -14.75 -10.19
N ILE A 365 3.52 -15.99 -10.32
CA ILE A 365 4.88 -16.32 -10.73
C ILE A 365 5.22 -15.85 -12.15
N ASN A 366 4.24 -15.55 -13.01
CA ASN A 366 4.50 -15.03 -14.36
C ASN A 366 5.14 -13.62 -14.33
N LEU A 367 5.03 -12.93 -13.19
CA LEU A 367 5.66 -11.64 -12.95
C LEU A 367 7.14 -11.78 -12.51
N LEU A 368 7.58 -12.96 -12.07
CA LEU A 368 8.98 -13.25 -11.68
C LEU A 368 9.88 -13.39 -12.90
N SER A 369 10.17 -12.27 -13.55
CA SER A 369 10.98 -12.25 -14.76
C SER A 369 11.90 -11.04 -14.80
N HIS A 370 13.17 -11.29 -15.13
CA HIS A 370 14.20 -10.30 -15.45
C HIS A 370 13.86 -9.42 -16.67
N LYS A 371 12.74 -9.71 -17.37
CA LYS A 371 12.20 -8.84 -18.44
C LYS A 371 11.31 -7.73 -17.92
N PHE A 372 10.82 -7.83 -16.67
CA PHE A 372 9.82 -6.92 -16.11
C PHE A 372 10.28 -6.27 -14.80
N LEU A 373 10.99 -7.02 -13.97
CA LEU A 373 11.43 -6.61 -12.66
C LEU A 373 12.94 -6.80 -12.50
N ARG A 374 13.60 -5.81 -11.90
CA ARG A 374 14.96 -5.93 -11.39
C ARG A 374 14.96 -6.82 -10.13
N ARG A 375 16.12 -7.37 -9.79
CA ARG A 375 16.28 -8.24 -8.60
C ARG A 375 15.95 -7.52 -7.30
N ASP A 376 16.33 -6.26 -7.17
CA ASP A 376 16.03 -5.42 -6.00
C ASP A 376 14.55 -5.02 -5.88
N GLN A 377 13.75 -5.22 -6.94
CA GLN A 377 12.29 -5.07 -6.90
C GLN A 377 11.58 -6.34 -6.42
N ILE A 378 12.26 -7.48 -6.32
CA ILE A 378 11.67 -8.76 -5.93
C ILE A 378 12.04 -9.04 -4.48
N TRP A 379 11.01 -9.21 -3.67
CA TRP A 379 11.09 -9.50 -2.24
C TRP A 379 10.35 -10.79 -1.93
N PHE A 380 10.78 -11.49 -0.89
CA PHE A 380 10.17 -12.72 -0.41
C PHE A 380 9.83 -12.60 1.06
N THR A 381 8.74 -13.25 1.45
CA THR A 381 8.38 -13.48 2.85
C THR A 381 8.32 -14.97 3.09
N GLU A 382 8.87 -15.40 4.21
CA GLU A 382 8.88 -16.80 4.62
C GLU A 382 8.75 -16.89 6.13
N LYS A 383 8.06 -17.93 6.62
CA LYS A 383 8.01 -18.21 8.06
C LYS A 383 9.09 -19.20 8.43
N ASN A 384 9.85 -18.88 9.46
CA ASN A 384 10.72 -19.84 10.10
C ASN A 384 9.92 -20.84 10.96
N HIS A 385 10.62 -21.82 11.53
CA HIS A 385 10.03 -22.87 12.35
C HIS A 385 9.33 -22.37 13.63
N GLN A 386 9.61 -21.14 14.08
CA GLN A 386 8.95 -20.48 15.21
C GLN A 386 7.70 -19.68 14.78
N GLY A 387 7.36 -19.70 13.49
CA GLY A 387 6.24 -18.96 12.92
C GLY A 387 6.52 -17.47 12.72
N ALA A 388 7.76 -17.02 12.95
CA ALA A 388 8.17 -15.64 12.68
C ALA A 388 8.47 -15.46 11.19
N THR A 389 8.00 -14.36 10.62
CA THR A 389 8.23 -13.99 9.22
C THR A 389 9.56 -13.28 9.07
N ASP A 390 10.38 -13.79 8.15
CA ASP A 390 11.53 -13.11 7.58
C ASP A 390 11.13 -12.42 6.27
N LEU A 391 11.82 -11.32 5.94
CA LEU A 391 11.65 -10.55 4.70
C LEU A 391 13.03 -10.30 4.10
N TYR A 392 13.25 -10.73 2.87
CA TYR A 392 14.52 -10.63 2.18
C TYR A 392 14.33 -10.38 0.68
N SER A 393 15.33 -9.79 0.02
CA SER A 393 15.30 -9.45 -1.40
C SER A 393 16.03 -10.49 -2.25
N LEU A 394 15.61 -10.65 -3.51
CA LEU A 394 16.32 -11.46 -4.50
C LEU A 394 17.76 -10.94 -4.75
N VAL A 395 18.06 -9.67 -4.44
CA VAL A 395 19.42 -9.14 -4.56
C VAL A 395 20.41 -9.79 -3.59
N GLU A 396 19.94 -10.36 -2.48
CA GLU A 396 20.79 -10.96 -1.44
C GLU A 396 21.40 -12.30 -1.85
N PHE A 397 20.91 -12.92 -2.93
CA PHE A 397 21.40 -14.20 -3.45
C PHE A 397 22.56 -13.98 -4.44
N ALA A 398 23.78 -14.38 -4.07
CA ALA A 398 24.98 -14.15 -4.90
C ALA A 398 25.00 -14.92 -6.23
N ASP A 399 24.45 -16.14 -6.27
CA ASP A 399 24.61 -17.09 -7.39
C ASP A 399 23.53 -17.00 -8.48
N ILE A 400 22.84 -15.86 -8.60
CA ILE A 400 21.78 -15.69 -9.60
C ILE A 400 22.39 -15.25 -10.94
N ASN A 401 22.38 -16.16 -11.91
CA ASN A 401 22.61 -15.80 -13.30
C ASN A 401 21.41 -15.01 -13.82
N ASN A 402 21.63 -13.76 -14.27
CA ASN A 402 20.59 -12.90 -14.87
C ASN A 402 19.97 -13.46 -16.18
N ASN A 403 20.42 -14.63 -16.65
CA ASN A 403 20.10 -15.22 -17.96
C ASN A 403 18.92 -16.22 -17.93
N ASN A 404 17.76 -15.84 -17.36
CA ASN A 404 16.41 -16.39 -17.61
C ASN A 404 15.67 -17.22 -16.53
N THR A 405 16.11 -17.36 -15.27
CA THR A 405 15.49 -18.37 -14.39
C THR A 405 14.81 -17.89 -13.11
N PHE A 406 14.46 -16.61 -12.92
CA PHE A 406 13.80 -16.18 -11.66
C PHE A 406 12.58 -17.04 -11.30
N GLU A 407 11.60 -17.17 -12.21
CA GLU A 407 10.45 -18.05 -12.04
C GLU A 407 10.85 -19.51 -11.79
N LYS A 408 11.71 -20.07 -12.65
CA LYS A 408 12.13 -21.47 -12.58
C LYS A 408 12.85 -21.79 -11.27
N ASP A 409 13.74 -20.92 -10.82
CA ASP A 409 14.51 -21.04 -9.60
C ASP A 409 13.61 -20.93 -8.37
N TYR A 410 12.60 -20.05 -8.42
CA TYR A 410 11.56 -19.95 -7.40
C TYR A 410 10.76 -21.24 -7.28
N ILE A 411 10.26 -21.79 -8.41
CA ILE A 411 9.52 -23.08 -8.43
C ILE A 411 10.38 -24.23 -7.89
N GLN A 412 11.69 -24.21 -8.15
CA GLN A 412 12.64 -25.20 -7.63
C GLN A 412 12.98 -24.99 -6.14
N GLY A 413 12.42 -23.96 -5.50
CA GLY A 413 12.62 -23.66 -4.08
C GLY A 413 13.96 -23.00 -3.76
N ARG A 414 14.72 -22.52 -4.75
CA ARG A 414 16.05 -21.92 -4.53
C ARG A 414 16.02 -20.67 -3.68
N TYR A 415 14.92 -19.93 -3.75
CA TYR A 415 14.73 -18.68 -3.00
C TYR A 415 13.89 -18.88 -1.74
N GLY A 416 13.58 -20.12 -1.34
CA GLY A 416 12.61 -20.37 -0.28
C GLY A 416 11.23 -19.85 -0.63
N ALA A 417 10.47 -19.47 0.40
CA ALA A 417 9.17 -18.79 0.28
C ALA A 417 8.10 -19.54 -0.57
N ILE A 418 8.27 -20.83 -0.81
CA ILE A 418 7.31 -21.71 -1.50
C ILE A 418 6.48 -22.53 -0.50
N PRO A 419 5.24 -22.91 -0.84
CA PRO A 419 4.43 -23.77 0.02
C PRO A 419 5.06 -25.15 0.22
N PHE A 420 5.11 -25.63 1.46
CA PHE A 420 5.40 -27.03 1.75
C PHE A 420 4.10 -27.84 1.62
N ILE A 421 4.00 -28.65 0.56
CA ILE A 421 2.86 -29.53 0.32
C ILE A 421 3.27 -30.93 0.79
N GLY A 422 2.63 -31.42 1.84
CA GLY A 422 2.80 -32.79 2.31
C GLY A 422 2.23 -33.83 1.34
N ASP A 423 2.43 -35.10 1.63
CA ASP A 423 1.84 -36.18 0.82
C ASP A 423 0.31 -36.17 0.93
N LEU A 424 -0.36 -35.70 -0.12
CA LEU A 424 -1.82 -35.61 -0.16
C LEU A 424 -2.50 -36.98 -0.31
N SER A 425 -1.74 -38.03 -0.67
CA SER A 425 -2.29 -39.38 -0.82
C SER A 425 -2.79 -39.95 0.51
N THR A 426 -2.31 -39.44 1.64
CA THR A 426 -2.74 -39.86 2.98
C THR A 426 -4.01 -39.15 3.47
N ILE A 427 -4.55 -38.17 2.72
CA ILE A 427 -5.73 -37.41 3.14
C ILE A 427 -7.02 -38.20 2.90
N ILE A 428 -7.10 -38.92 1.78
CA ILE A 428 -8.24 -39.77 1.41
C ILE A 428 -7.69 -41.16 1.13
N GLY A 429 -7.25 -41.86 2.19
CA GLY A 429 -6.81 -43.24 2.13
C GLY A 429 -7.39 -44.02 3.32
N ASN A 430 -7.94 -45.20 3.02
CA ASN A 430 -8.54 -46.16 3.96
C ASN A 430 -7.67 -46.50 5.17
#